data_AF-A0A6L4ZB40-F1
#
_entry.id   AF-A0A6L4ZB40-F1
#
_cell.length_a   1.000
_cell.length_b   1.000
_cell.length_c   1.000
_cell.angle_alpha   90.00
_cell.angle_beta   90.00
_cell.angle_gamma   90.00
#
_symmetry.space_group_name_H-M   'P 1'
#
loop_
_entity.id
_entity.type
_entity.pdbx_description
1 polymer ?
#
loop_
_entity_poly.entity_id
_entity_poly.type
_entity_poly.pdbx_seq_one_letter_code
_entity_poly.pdbx_strand_id
1 'polypeptide(L)'
;MFIKVIPKIDRNTGKAYNYYQLCESYRLGGKVRHRSILSLGNLIELSDNKDFKLLADRIEQLVCGNLPLYPTPPVVEALAHRFYNQIIVLISAARSTRPRNMPRLTG
;
A
#
# COMPACT_ATOMS: atom_id res chain seq x y z
N MET A 1 3.45 -7.06 3.94
CA MET A 1 3.32 -6.13 2.77
C MET A 1 4.71 -5.64 2.38
N PHE A 2 4.90 -4.92 1.27
CA PHE A 2 6.19 -4.30 0.90
C PHE A 2 6.01 -3.04 0.06
N ILE A 3 7.01 -2.13 0.08
CA ILE A 3 7.05 -0.97 -0.80
C ILE A 3 7.88 -1.29 -2.04
N LYS A 4 7.27 -1.13 -3.22
CA LYS A 4 7.93 -1.24 -4.52
C LYS A 4 8.32 0.16 -5.01
N VAL A 5 9.57 0.29 -5.44
CA VAL A 5 10.06 1.50 -6.13
C VAL A 5 9.78 1.38 -7.63
N ILE A 6 9.25 2.46 -8.19
CA ILE A 6 9.00 2.60 -9.63
C ILE A 6 9.75 3.86 -10.08
N PRO A 7 10.90 3.70 -10.75
CA PRO A 7 11.61 4.84 -11.30
C PRO A 7 10.75 5.48 -12.40
N LYS A 8 10.61 6.80 -12.35
CA LYS A 8 9.92 7.59 -13.36
C LYS A 8 10.83 8.72 -13.84
N ILE A 9 10.62 9.09 -15.09
CA ILE A 9 11.28 10.24 -15.71
C ILE A 9 10.18 11.22 -16.08
N ASP A 10 10.30 12.44 -15.58
CA ASP A 10 9.47 13.55 -16.04
C ASP A 10 9.88 13.90 -17.47
N ARG A 11 8.94 13.77 -18.42
CA ARG A 11 9.19 14.04 -19.84
C ARG A 11 9.42 15.52 -20.14
N ASN A 12 8.92 16.42 -19.29
CA ASN A 12 9.00 17.86 -19.50
C ASN A 12 10.29 18.43 -18.93
N THR A 13 10.75 17.90 -17.80
CA THR A 13 11.95 18.40 -17.10
C THR A 13 13.18 17.49 -17.25
N GLY A 14 13.00 16.26 -17.74
CA GLY A 14 14.04 15.23 -17.81
C GLY A 14 14.45 14.66 -16.45
N LYS A 15 13.83 15.09 -15.35
CA LYS A 15 14.22 14.68 -13.99
C LYS A 15 13.73 13.27 -13.67
N ALA A 16 14.63 12.45 -13.15
CA ALA A 16 14.31 11.15 -12.59
C ALA A 16 13.77 11.31 -11.16
N TYR A 17 12.66 10.64 -10.85
CA TYR A 17 12.11 10.56 -9.50
C TYR A 17 11.60 9.15 -9.21
N ASN A 18 11.68 8.77 -7.94
CA ASN A 18 11.16 7.50 -7.48
C ASN A 18 9.70 7.66 -7.08
N TYR A 19 8.86 6.76 -7.58
CA TYR A 19 7.47 6.65 -7.19
C TYR A 19 7.29 5.35 -6.40
N TYR A 20 6.59 5.42 -5.28
CA TYR A 20 6.47 4.29 -4.37
C TYR A 20 5.05 3.72 -4.40
N GLN A 21 4.95 2.39 -4.37
CA GLN A 21 3.67 1.68 -4.28
C GLN A 21 3.71 0.66 -3.15
N LEU A 22 2.63 0.61 -2.37
CA LEU A 22 2.41 -0.46 -1.40
C LEU A 22 1.86 -1.68 -2.13
N CYS A 23 2.53 -2.81 -1.98
CA CYS A 23 2.15 -4.09 -2.55
C CYS A 23 1.96 -5.15 -1.47
N GLU A 24 1.13 -6.15 -1.77
CA GLU A 24 0.96 -7.34 -0.96
C GLU A 24 1.25 -8.58 -1.79
N SER A 25 1.96 -9.51 -1.17
CA SER A 25 2.25 -10.83 -1.72
C SER A 25 1.16 -11.81 -1.31
N TYR A 26 0.62 -12.55 -2.27
CA TYR A 26 -0.37 -13.60 -2.03
C TYR A 26 -0.04 -14.85 -2.85
N ARG A 27 -0.58 -16.00 -2.45
CA ARG A 27 -0.40 -17.27 -3.17
C ARG A 27 -1.67 -17.61 -3.93
N LEU A 28 -1.52 -17.96 -5.21
CA LEU A 28 -2.60 -18.45 -6.06
C LEU A 28 -2.09 -19.61 -6.91
N GLY A 29 -2.69 -20.78 -6.76
CA GLY A 29 -2.30 -21.99 -7.50
C GLY A 29 -0.84 -22.38 -7.30
N GLY A 30 -0.34 -22.32 -6.06
CA GLY A 30 1.06 -22.64 -5.73
C GLY A 30 2.09 -21.59 -6.15
N LYS A 31 1.69 -20.51 -6.84
CA LYS A 31 2.59 -19.44 -7.28
C LYS A 31 2.42 -18.19 -6.42
N VAL A 32 3.52 -17.54 -6.09
CA VAL A 32 3.52 -16.21 -5.44
C VAL A 32 3.17 -15.16 -6.48
N ARG A 33 2.23 -14.29 -6.15
CA ARG A 33 1.80 -13.14 -6.94
C ARG A 33 1.86 -11.89 -6.06
N HIS A 34 1.96 -10.73 -6.69
CA HIS A 34 1.93 -9.44 -6.01
C HIS A 34 0.79 -8.61 -6.56
N ARG A 35 0.02 -7.98 -5.68
CA ARG A 35 -0.99 -6.97 -6.06
C ARG A 35 -0.60 -5.62 -5.48
N SER A 36 -0.88 -4.56 -6.23
CA SER A 36 -0.76 -3.19 -5.73
C SER A 36 -1.99 -2.88 -4.87
N ILE A 37 -1.76 -2.34 -3.68
CA ILE A 37 -2.82 -1.91 -2.75
C ILE A 37 -3.05 -0.41 -2.92
N LEU A 38 -1.98 0.37 -2.87
CA LEU A 38 -2.04 1.83 -2.82
C LEU A 38 -0.81 2.45 -3.45
N SER A 39 -1.00 3.52 -4.23
CA SER A 39 0.09 4.37 -4.67
C SER A 39 0.48 5.34 -3.55
N LEU A 40 1.72 5.29 -3.10
CA LEU A 40 2.22 6.10 -1.98
C LEU A 40 2.75 7.47 -2.44
N GLY A 41 3.01 7.64 -3.73
CA GLY A 41 3.55 8.87 -4.27
C GLY A 41 5.06 8.96 -4.10
N ASN A 42 5.55 10.18 -3.86
CA ASN A 42 6.91 10.39 -3.41
C ASN A 42 6.92 10.34 -1.87
N LEU A 43 7.97 9.76 -1.29
CA LEU A 43 8.17 9.64 0.16
C LEU A 43 9.40 10.46 0.55
N ILE A 44 9.34 11.77 0.29
CA ILE A 44 10.46 12.71 0.52
C ILE A 44 10.80 12.77 2.01
N GLU A 45 9.84 12.46 2.89
CA GLU A 45 10.07 12.42 4.33
C GLU A 45 10.93 11.23 4.77
N LEU A 46 11.11 10.20 3.92
CA LEU A 46 11.92 9.02 4.21
C LEU A 46 13.27 9.10 3.49
N SER A 47 14.35 9.04 4.26
CA SER A 47 15.72 9.12 3.74
C SER A 47 16.46 7.78 3.81
N ASP A 48 16.12 6.89 4.75
CA ASP A 48 16.76 5.58 4.91
C ASP A 48 15.92 4.47 4.26
N ASN A 49 16.59 3.55 3.55
CA ASN A 49 16.00 2.32 3.03
C ASN A 49 15.29 1.49 4.11
N LYS A 50 15.78 1.52 5.36
CA LYS A 50 15.16 0.85 6.51
C LYS A 50 13.77 1.41 6.82
N ASP A 51 13.55 2.71 6.63
CA ASP A 51 12.27 3.35 6.93
C ASP A 51 11.16 2.89 5.98
N PHE A 52 11.49 2.57 4.72
CA PHE A 52 10.51 2.02 3.79
C PHE A 52 10.00 0.64 4.23
N LYS A 53 10.89 -0.20 4.77
CA LYS A 53 10.50 -1.49 5.32
C LYS A 53 9.65 -1.30 6.57
N LEU A 54 10.07 -0.44 7.49
CA LEU A 54 9.31 -0.13 8.71
C LEU A 54 7.93 0.43 8.38
N LEU A 55 7.82 1.30 7.37
CA LEU A 55 6.54 1.83 6.90
C LEU A 55 5.63 0.71 6.36
N ALA A 56 6.16 -0.18 5.52
CA ALA A 56 5.38 -1.30 4.99
C ALA A 56 4.87 -2.22 6.10
N ASP A 57 5.74 -2.58 7.03
CA ASP A 57 5.43 -3.46 8.17
C ASP A 57 4.42 -2.79 9.10
N ARG A 58 4.56 -1.49 9.35
CA ARG A 58 3.63 -0.74 10.20
C ARG A 58 2.24 -0.60 9.58
N ILE A 59 2.14 -0.35 8.27
CA ILE A 59 0.85 -0.34 7.57
C ILE A 59 0.20 -1.72 7.66
N GLU A 60 0.95 -2.80 7.46
CA GLU A 60 0.43 -4.17 7.59
C GLU A 60 -0.10 -4.45 8.99
N GLN A 61 0.64 -4.05 10.04
CA GLN A 61 0.17 -4.17 11.42
C GLN A 61 -1.15 -3.43 11.64
N LEU A 62 -1.28 -2.18 11.17
CA LEU A 62 -2.54 -1.42 11.28
C LEU A 62 -3.69 -2.10 10.55
N VAL A 63 -3.46 -2.63 9.33
CA VAL A 63 -4.47 -3.36 8.56
C VAL A 63 -4.89 -4.66 9.26
N CYS A 64 -3.95 -5.37 9.89
CA CYS A 64 -4.21 -6.60 10.63
C CYS A 64 -4.73 -6.38 12.06
N GLY A 65 -4.72 -5.15 12.58
CA GLY A 65 -5.09 -4.85 13.97
C GLY A 65 -4.02 -5.24 15.00
N ASN A 66 -2.76 -5.35 14.58
CA ASN A 66 -1.64 -5.73 15.43
C ASN A 66 -0.95 -4.49 16.03
N LEU A 67 -0.45 -4.66 17.26
CA LEU A 67 0.40 -3.67 17.91
C LEU A 67 1.84 -3.73 17.36
N PRO A 68 2.57 -2.61 17.37
CA PRO A 68 3.96 -2.62 16.95
C PRO A 68 4.82 -3.38 17.97
N LEU A 69 5.69 -4.27 17.47
CA LEU A 69 6.62 -5.03 18.30
C LEU A 69 7.78 -4.16 18.83
N TYR A 70 8.08 -3.06 18.14
CA TYR A 70 9.16 -2.13 18.48
C TYR A 70 8.66 -0.68 18.33
N PRO A 71 9.27 0.28 19.05
CA PRO A 71 8.99 1.69 18.83
C PRO A 71 9.19 2.06 17.35
N THR A 72 8.16 2.67 16.77
CA THR A 72 8.18 3.10 15.37
C THR A 72 8.62 4.57 15.31
N PRO A 73 9.53 4.96 14.40
CA PRO A 73 9.92 6.36 14.24
C PRO A 73 8.70 7.26 14.00
N PRO A 74 8.61 8.46 14.59
CA PRO A 74 7.42 9.31 14.48
C PRO A 74 6.99 9.62 13.04
N VAL A 75 7.96 9.82 12.13
CA VAL A 75 7.70 10.06 10.71
C VAL A 75 7.05 8.83 10.06
N VAL A 76 7.56 7.63 10.37
CA VAL A 76 7.01 6.36 9.87
C VAL A 76 5.61 6.13 10.42
N GLU A 77 5.38 6.39 11.71
CA GLU A 77 4.06 6.23 12.34
C GLU A 77 3.02 7.16 11.70
N ALA A 78 3.37 8.44 11.50
CA ALA A 78 2.48 9.41 10.86
C ALA A 78 2.11 9.01 9.42
N LEU A 79 3.11 8.58 8.63
CA LEU A 79 2.88 8.09 7.27
C LEU A 79 2.04 6.81 7.27
N ALA A 80 2.31 5.87 8.19
CA ALA A 80 1.57 4.62 8.28
C ALA A 80 0.09 4.87 8.56
N HIS A 81 -0.24 5.74 9.52
CA HIS A 81 -1.62 6.14 9.81
C HIS A 81 -2.29 6.84 8.63
N ARG A 82 -1.58 7.75 7.94
CA ARG A 82 -2.10 8.42 6.74
C ARG A 82 -2.50 7.41 5.66
N PHE A 83 -1.60 6.48 5.33
CA PHE A 83 -1.86 5.49 4.28
C PHE A 83 -2.88 4.43 4.70
N TYR A 84 -2.88 4.03 5.98
CA TYR A 84 -3.91 3.17 6.54
C TYR A 84 -5.31 3.76 6.37
N ASN A 85 -5.50 5.04 6.71
CA ASN A 85 -6.78 5.71 6.53
C ASN A 85 -7.24 5.70 5.06
N GLN A 86 -6.32 5.92 4.11
CA GLN A 86 -6.63 5.81 2.69
C GLN A 86 -7.07 4.39 2.29
N ILE A 87 -6.41 3.35 2.80
CA ILE A 87 -6.79 1.96 2.55
C ILE A 87 -8.20 1.67 3.08
N ILE A 88 -8.53 2.11 4.29
CA ILE A 88 -9.86 1.91 4.89
C ILE A 88 -10.96 2.64 4.09
N VAL A 89 -10.69 3.85 3.61
CA VAL A 89 -11.61 4.60 2.74
C VAL A 89 -11.83 3.86 1.42
N LEU A 90 -10.77 3.39 0.78
CA LEU A 90 -10.85 2.62 -0.47
C LEU A 90 -11.66 1.32 -0.29
N ILE A 91 -11.44 0.60 0.81
CA ILE A 91 -12.18 -0.62 1.13
C ILE A 91 -13.66 -0.30 1.38
N SER A 92 -13.95 0.74 2.14
CA SER A 92 -15.33 1.17 2.43
C SER A 92 -16.08 1.57 1.15
N ALA A 93 -15.44 2.32 0.27
CA ALA A 93 -15.99 2.68 -1.03
C ALA A 93 -16.25 1.45 -1.92
N ALA A 94 -15.31 0.51 -2.01
CA ALA A 94 -15.45 -0.72 -2.80
C ALA A 94 -16.55 -1.66 -2.27
N ARG A 95 -16.84 -1.64 -0.96
CA ARG A 95 -17.95 -2.39 -0.37
C ARG A 95 -19.31 -1.78 -0.74
N SER A 96 -19.38 -0.45 -0.86
CA SER A 96 -20.61 0.25 -1.24
C SER A 96 -20.98 0.08 -2.72
N THR A 97 -20.04 -0.25 -3.59
CA THR A 97 -20.26 -0.32 -5.05
C THR A 97 -20.54 -1.72 -5.59
N ARG A 98 -20.65 -2.76 -4.76
CA ARG A 98 -21.15 -4.06 -5.25
C ARG A 98 -22.63 -3.93 -5.64
N PRO A 99 -23.02 -4.10 -6.93
CA PRO A 99 -24.43 -4.13 -7.29
C PRO A 99 -25.08 -5.31 -6.58
N ARG A 100 -26.15 -5.04 -5.85
CA ARG A 100 -26.86 -6.02 -5.00
C ARG A 100 -27.64 -7.09 -5.79
N ASN A 101 -27.59 -7.07 -7.13
CA ASN A 101 -28.28 -8.03 -7.98
C ASN A 101 -27.38 -8.49 -9.13
N MET A 102 -26.90 -9.72 -9.06
CA MET A 102 -26.49 -10.48 -10.24
C MET A 102 -27.52 -11.62 -10.36
N PRO A 103 -28.34 -11.66 -11.43
CA PRO A 103 -29.25 -12.79 -11.62
C PRO A 103 -28.41 -14.07 -11.76
N ARG A 104 -28.80 -15.13 -11.06
CA ARG A 104 -28.24 -16.46 -11.30
C ARG A 104 -28.55 -16.81 -12.75
N LEU A 105 -27.52 -16.96 -13.57
CA LEU A 105 -27.64 -17.64 -14.85
C LEU A 105 -27.87 -19.12 -14.53
N THR A 106 -29.13 -19.52 -14.48
CA THR A 106 -29.53 -20.91 -14.68
C THR A 106 -29.58 -21.15 -16.18
N GLY A 107 -28.69 -22.01 -16.66
CA GLY A 107 -28.66 -22.58 -17.99
C GLY A 107 -27.97 -23.93 -17.93
#